data_AF-A0A7Y2BNK6-F1
#
_entry.id   AF-A0A7Y2BNK6-F1
#
_cell.length_a   1.000
_cell.length_b   1.000
_cell.length_c   1.000
_cell.angle_alpha   90.00
_cell.angle_beta   90.00
_cell.angle_gamma   90.00
#
_symmetry.space_group_name_H-M   'P 1'
#
loop_
_entity.id
_entity.type
_entity.pdbx_description
1 polymer ?
#
loop_
_entity_poly.entity_id
_entity_poly.type
_entity_poly.pdbx_seq_one_letter_code
_entity_poly.pdbx_strand_id
1 'polypeptide(L)'
;MNTAVRFPVILPSETRSREFDAKLVLAGLLAERGHPVYVGSRIEIHNAIHTLPRGLYLAKDIRNSSRRMFRILGRLGFEIAAWDEEAFIFSDEASYHAKRVNPDNLGQIKAFFALGANNKALVESAPGYKGTPVHVTGNPRIDMLGARCRGFFDADVEALSDRFGDFILINSNFGQVNHFLPDQVIARRADGSLTNTGDASSDFWQFRLKVFDAFKALLPKLAQAFPDRQIVLRPHPAEAHETWRAAAGAAANVHVVHEGSVYPWIRASAVAVHNGCTTGLESFLLDHPVIVYQPVQSPEFDNMLANQVSAPVFSSDDLIAAIGSVLAGKTLPQPAPDVRAQVEDFFGPLDGTLASERMDEIIASEGESWFTEPPTAVDRLFGNIEAVLRGAIKAINSYRPGHKNSRGYNQHRFPGMSEAEVGERLTRLGHVLGRFSGLAVHQVSGNIFCVSRQD
;
A
#
# COMPACT_ATOMS: atom_id res chain seq x y z
N MET A 1 -25.80 7.00 -29.40
CA MET A 1 -24.69 7.34 -28.49
C MET A 1 -25.29 7.55 -27.12
N ASN A 2 -25.18 6.56 -26.24
CA ASN A 2 -25.72 6.66 -24.88
C ASN A 2 -24.83 7.67 -24.13
N THR A 3 -25.33 8.86 -23.85
CA THR A 3 -24.59 9.88 -23.10
C THR A 3 -24.59 9.45 -21.65
N ALA A 4 -23.66 8.56 -21.28
CA ALA A 4 -23.45 8.17 -19.90
C ALA A 4 -23.29 9.43 -19.03
N VAL A 5 -23.99 9.46 -17.90
CA VAL A 5 -23.93 10.60 -16.98
C VAL A 5 -22.52 10.75 -16.46
N ARG A 6 -21.95 11.95 -16.66
CA ARG A 6 -20.62 12.30 -16.18
C ARG A 6 -20.75 12.88 -14.78
N PHE A 7 -19.96 12.36 -13.86
CA PHE A 7 -19.86 12.86 -12.49
C PHE A 7 -18.39 12.88 -12.03
N PRO A 8 -18.00 13.81 -11.15
CA PRO A 8 -16.69 13.81 -10.53
C PRO A 8 -16.40 12.54 -9.72
N VAL A 9 -15.15 12.09 -9.72
CA VAL A 9 -14.68 10.99 -8.87
C VAL A 9 -13.51 11.48 -8.03
N ILE A 10 -13.51 11.20 -6.72
CA ILE A 10 -12.45 11.60 -5.79
C ILE A 10 -11.68 10.34 -5.35
N LEU A 11 -10.38 10.30 -5.65
CA LEU A 11 -9.45 9.20 -5.38
C LEU A 11 -8.37 9.60 -4.36
N PRO A 12 -8.64 9.45 -3.04
CA PRO A 12 -7.69 9.77 -1.98
C PRO A 12 -6.54 8.75 -1.90
N SER A 13 -5.30 9.22 -1.93
CA SER A 13 -4.08 8.42 -1.76
C SER A 13 -3.37 8.77 -0.46
N GLU A 14 -3.12 7.78 0.40
CA GLU A 14 -2.54 8.01 1.72
C GLU A 14 -1.01 8.01 1.71
N THR A 15 -0.41 7.14 0.89
CA THR A 15 1.04 6.98 0.78
C THR A 15 1.42 7.02 -0.69
N ARG A 16 2.19 8.04 -1.09
CA ARG A 16 2.49 8.27 -2.52
C ARG A 16 3.12 7.05 -3.17
N SER A 17 4.21 6.55 -2.60
CA SER A 17 5.01 5.46 -3.15
C SER A 17 4.31 4.09 -3.18
N ARG A 18 3.15 3.96 -2.55
CA ARG A 18 2.41 2.68 -2.46
C ARG A 18 1.08 2.70 -3.18
N GLU A 19 0.43 3.85 -3.28
CA GLU A 19 -0.97 3.94 -3.70
C GLU A 19 -1.19 4.87 -4.90
N PHE A 20 -0.33 5.89 -5.12
CA PHE A 20 -0.64 6.97 -6.07
C PHE A 20 -0.64 6.52 -7.52
N ASP A 21 0.38 5.79 -7.97
CA ASP A 21 0.49 5.37 -9.37
C ASP A 21 -0.65 4.41 -9.77
N ALA A 22 -1.04 3.49 -8.88
CA ALA A 22 -2.20 2.63 -9.05
C ALA A 22 -3.53 3.43 -9.14
N LYS A 23 -3.69 4.45 -8.31
CA LYS A 23 -4.86 5.35 -8.37
C LYS A 23 -4.86 6.19 -9.64
N LEU A 24 -3.70 6.49 -10.20
CA LEU A 24 -3.58 7.20 -11.47
C LEU A 24 -4.02 6.32 -12.65
N VAL A 25 -3.80 5.00 -12.60
CA VAL A 25 -4.38 4.05 -13.57
C VAL A 25 -5.91 4.12 -13.55
N LEU A 26 -6.52 3.95 -12.37
CA LEU A 26 -7.98 4.07 -12.24
C LEU A 26 -8.50 5.46 -12.64
N ALA A 27 -7.77 6.52 -12.30
CA ALA A 27 -8.11 7.88 -12.73
C ALA A 27 -8.12 8.02 -14.25
N GLY A 28 -7.11 7.46 -14.93
CA GLY A 28 -7.03 7.47 -16.39
C GLY A 28 -8.21 6.74 -17.03
N LEU A 29 -8.57 5.55 -16.52
CA LEU A 29 -9.70 4.76 -17.03
C LEU A 29 -11.03 5.52 -16.92
N LEU A 30 -11.31 6.07 -15.74
CA LEU A 30 -12.54 6.83 -15.48
C LEU A 30 -12.55 8.15 -16.27
N ALA A 31 -11.41 8.83 -16.39
CA ALA A 31 -11.28 10.05 -17.18
C ALA A 31 -11.45 9.80 -18.68
N GLU A 32 -10.99 8.67 -19.19
CA GLU A 32 -11.26 8.24 -20.57
C GLU A 32 -12.76 8.02 -20.82
N ARG A 33 -13.58 7.72 -19.80
CA ARG A 33 -15.05 7.71 -19.92
C ARG A 33 -15.70 9.10 -19.82
N GLY A 34 -14.92 10.12 -19.47
CA GLY A 34 -15.35 11.50 -19.36
C GLY A 34 -15.67 11.96 -17.93
N HIS A 35 -15.37 11.15 -16.91
CA HIS A 35 -15.46 11.58 -15.52
C HIS A 35 -14.26 12.48 -15.17
N PRO A 36 -14.44 13.70 -14.61
CA PRO A 36 -13.31 14.43 -14.05
C PRO A 36 -12.87 13.74 -12.75
N VAL A 37 -11.61 13.32 -12.67
CA VAL A 37 -11.10 12.54 -11.53
C VAL A 37 -10.11 13.34 -10.71
N TYR A 38 -10.41 13.54 -9.43
CA TYR A 38 -9.57 14.24 -8.48
C TYR A 38 -8.75 13.23 -7.66
N VAL A 39 -7.47 13.07 -7.99
CA VAL A 39 -6.55 12.13 -7.36
C VAL A 39 -5.45 12.89 -6.61
N GLY A 40 -5.04 12.40 -5.43
CA GLY A 40 -4.06 13.15 -4.64
C GLY A 40 -3.92 12.72 -3.18
N SER A 41 -3.19 13.53 -2.42
CA SER A 41 -3.00 13.32 -0.97
C SER A 41 -4.33 13.27 -0.23
N ARG A 42 -4.62 12.17 0.46
CA ARG A 42 -5.85 11.97 1.26
C ARG A 42 -6.04 13.12 2.27
N ILE A 43 -4.96 13.55 2.91
CA ILE A 43 -5.03 14.62 3.92
C ILE A 43 -5.45 15.93 3.27
N GLU A 44 -4.86 16.27 2.13
CA GLU A 44 -5.16 17.50 1.42
C GLU A 44 -6.55 17.47 0.80
N ILE A 45 -6.94 16.35 0.17
CA ILE A 45 -8.31 16.10 -0.29
C ILE A 45 -9.31 16.27 0.86
N HIS A 46 -9.07 15.69 2.03
CA HIS A 46 -9.98 15.85 3.17
C HIS A 46 -10.07 17.28 3.69
N ASN A 47 -9.01 18.07 3.56
CA ASN A 47 -9.01 19.46 3.99
C ASN A 47 -9.72 20.35 2.96
N ALA A 48 -9.63 20.01 1.67
CA ALA A 48 -10.26 20.71 0.55
C ALA A 48 -11.63 20.12 0.16
N ILE A 49 -12.13 19.06 0.81
CA ILE A 49 -13.32 18.31 0.35
C ILE A 49 -14.58 19.17 0.18
N HIS A 50 -14.67 20.27 0.93
CA HIS A 50 -15.78 21.21 0.87
C HIS A 50 -15.74 22.13 -0.37
N THR A 51 -14.58 22.24 -1.04
CA THR A 51 -14.39 23.02 -2.27
C THR A 51 -14.35 22.15 -3.53
N LEU A 52 -14.13 20.84 -3.38
CA LEU A 52 -14.13 19.89 -4.51
C LEU A 52 -15.57 19.67 -5.03
N PRO A 53 -15.74 19.43 -6.34
CA PRO A 53 -17.07 19.17 -6.88
C PRO A 53 -17.59 17.83 -6.36
N ARG A 54 -18.90 17.78 -6.14
CA ARG A 54 -19.58 16.63 -5.58
C ARG A 54 -19.65 15.52 -6.61
N GLY A 55 -19.57 14.30 -6.13
CA GLY A 55 -19.53 13.13 -6.98
C GLY A 55 -19.34 11.87 -6.15
N LEU A 56 -18.64 10.91 -6.74
CA LEU A 56 -18.30 9.65 -6.10
C LEU A 56 -16.96 9.79 -5.35
N TYR A 57 -16.94 9.52 -4.05
CA TYR A 57 -15.73 9.40 -3.27
C TYR A 57 -15.36 7.93 -3.08
N LEU A 58 -14.18 7.50 -3.55
CA LEU A 58 -13.69 6.14 -3.34
C LEU A 58 -12.88 6.06 -2.05
N ALA A 59 -13.50 5.57 -0.98
CA ALA A 59 -12.87 5.43 0.31
C ALA A 59 -11.85 4.27 0.31
N LYS A 60 -10.68 4.52 0.90
CA LYS A 60 -9.59 3.54 1.01
C LYS A 60 -9.76 2.50 2.14
N ASP A 61 -10.77 2.70 2.99
CA ASP A 61 -11.14 1.83 4.09
C ASP A 61 -12.54 2.19 4.61
N ILE A 62 -13.16 1.28 5.37
CA ILE A 62 -14.42 1.52 6.10
C ILE A 62 -14.22 1.50 7.62
N ARG A 63 -13.02 1.87 8.10
CA ARG A 63 -12.62 1.79 9.52
C ARG A 63 -13.33 2.82 10.38
N ASN A 64 -13.37 2.58 11.69
CA ASN A 64 -13.90 3.54 12.67
C ASN A 64 -13.18 4.91 12.61
N SER A 65 -11.89 4.93 12.29
CA SER A 65 -11.11 6.16 12.10
C SER A 65 -11.64 7.07 10.97
N SER A 66 -12.37 6.50 10.01
CA SER A 66 -12.97 7.21 8.88
C SER A 66 -14.39 7.75 9.16
N ARG A 67 -15.02 7.36 10.29
CA ARG A 67 -16.42 7.71 10.64
C ARG A 67 -16.75 9.20 10.55
N ARG A 68 -15.85 10.05 11.06
CA ARG A 68 -16.03 11.51 10.98
C ARG A 68 -16.03 12.00 9.52
N MET A 69 -15.16 11.46 8.68
CA MET A 69 -15.15 11.87 7.27
C MET A 69 -16.36 11.35 6.50
N PHE A 70 -16.82 10.12 6.76
CA PHE A 70 -18.03 9.59 6.13
C PHE A 70 -19.25 10.49 6.42
N ARG A 71 -19.40 10.92 7.67
CA ARG A 71 -20.43 11.91 8.04
C ARG A 71 -20.31 13.22 7.27
N ILE A 72 -19.10 13.77 7.16
CA ILE A 72 -18.87 15.03 6.42
C ILE A 72 -19.18 14.84 4.94
N LEU A 73 -18.73 13.75 4.32
CA LEU A 73 -18.98 13.41 2.92
C LEU A 73 -20.49 13.30 2.64
N GLY A 74 -21.21 12.55 3.47
CA GLY A 74 -22.67 12.42 3.36
C GLY A 74 -23.39 13.77 3.48
N ARG A 75 -23.00 14.61 4.45
CA ARG A 75 -23.58 15.97 4.60
C ARG A 75 -23.29 16.90 3.41
N LEU A 76 -22.13 16.75 2.78
CA LEU A 76 -21.76 17.51 1.57
C LEU A 76 -22.46 16.98 0.31
N GLY A 77 -22.97 15.76 0.34
CA GLY A 77 -23.67 15.10 -0.77
C GLY A 77 -22.74 14.34 -1.71
N PHE A 78 -21.66 13.76 -1.17
CA PHE A 78 -20.87 12.77 -1.89
C PHE A 78 -21.50 11.40 -1.72
N GLU A 79 -21.55 10.64 -2.81
CA GLU A 79 -21.75 9.21 -2.72
C GLU A 79 -20.44 8.52 -2.40
N ILE A 80 -20.50 7.40 -1.67
CA ILE A 80 -19.30 6.71 -1.19
C ILE A 80 -19.34 5.28 -1.71
N ALA A 81 -18.31 4.89 -2.45
CA ALA A 81 -17.94 3.49 -2.61
C ALA A 81 -16.60 3.27 -1.92
N ALA A 82 -16.26 2.03 -1.57
CA ALA A 82 -15.06 1.77 -0.78
C ALA A 82 -14.33 0.50 -1.22
N TRP A 83 -13.04 0.47 -0.93
CA TRP A 83 -12.25 -0.76 -0.80
C TRP A 83 -11.44 -0.67 0.50
N ASP A 84 -10.72 -1.73 0.88
CA ASP A 84 -9.71 -1.65 1.95
C ASP A 84 -8.30 -1.92 1.39
N GLU A 85 -7.49 -0.86 1.30
CA GLU A 85 -6.15 -0.88 0.70
C GLU A 85 -5.21 -1.94 1.31
N GLU A 86 -5.48 -2.36 2.54
CA GLU A 86 -4.66 -3.29 3.31
C GLU A 86 -5.50 -4.48 3.81
N ALA A 87 -6.63 -4.83 3.16
CA ALA A 87 -7.61 -5.81 3.68
C ALA A 87 -7.03 -7.19 3.98
N PHE A 88 -5.87 -7.52 3.41
CA PHE A 88 -5.16 -8.79 3.57
C PHE A 88 -4.28 -8.87 4.84
N ILE A 89 -4.17 -7.79 5.62
CA ILE A 89 -3.37 -7.76 6.87
C ILE A 89 -4.31 -7.91 8.08
N PHE A 90 -4.56 -9.15 8.50
CA PHE A 90 -5.31 -9.52 9.71
C PHE A 90 -4.91 -10.93 10.20
N SER A 91 -5.23 -11.25 11.46
CA SER A 91 -4.94 -12.56 12.09
C SER A 91 -6.08 -13.56 11.91
N ASP A 92 -7.32 -13.08 12.03
CA ASP A 92 -8.55 -13.85 12.04
C ASP A 92 -9.73 -12.94 11.70
N GLU A 93 -10.90 -13.52 11.44
CA GLU A 93 -12.13 -12.81 11.09
C GLU A 93 -12.56 -11.79 12.16
N ALA A 94 -12.52 -12.15 13.43
CA ALA A 94 -12.94 -11.26 14.52
C ALA A 94 -12.02 -10.02 14.62
N SER A 95 -10.71 -10.22 14.47
CA SER A 95 -9.70 -9.17 14.39
C SER A 95 -9.90 -8.29 13.15
N TYR A 96 -10.26 -8.88 12.00
CA TYR A 96 -10.63 -8.12 10.80
C TYR A 96 -11.86 -7.24 11.07
N HIS A 97 -12.98 -7.80 11.53
CA HIS A 97 -14.21 -7.03 11.81
C HIS A 97 -13.95 -5.91 12.81
N ALA A 98 -13.29 -6.20 13.93
CA ALA A 98 -13.05 -5.21 14.98
C ALA A 98 -12.15 -4.04 14.53
N LYS A 99 -11.12 -4.31 13.71
CA LYS A 99 -10.11 -3.31 13.34
C LYS A 99 -10.39 -2.65 11.99
N ARG A 100 -11.05 -3.33 11.07
CA ARG A 100 -11.23 -2.92 9.67
C ARG A 100 -12.63 -2.44 9.33
N VAL A 101 -13.65 -2.99 9.97
CA VAL A 101 -15.04 -2.72 9.61
C VAL A 101 -15.73 -1.87 10.68
N ASN A 102 -16.27 -0.73 10.26
CA ASN A 102 -17.22 0.02 11.07
C ASN A 102 -18.63 -0.15 10.49
N PRO A 103 -19.60 -0.66 11.26
CA PRO A 103 -20.96 -0.92 10.74
C PRO A 103 -21.66 0.33 10.20
N ASP A 104 -21.48 1.50 10.84
CA ASP A 104 -22.08 2.76 10.34
C ASP A 104 -21.50 3.15 8.97
N ASN A 105 -20.19 2.99 8.78
CA ASN A 105 -19.54 3.28 7.51
C ASN A 105 -19.93 2.28 6.43
N LEU A 106 -20.00 0.98 6.76
CA LEU A 106 -20.47 -0.07 5.87
C LEU A 106 -21.91 0.20 5.40
N GLY A 107 -22.77 0.70 6.29
CA GLY A 107 -24.14 1.09 5.95
C GLY A 107 -24.27 2.38 5.12
N GLN A 108 -23.20 3.15 4.95
CA GLN A 108 -23.19 4.41 4.16
C GLN A 108 -22.65 4.23 2.74
N ILE A 109 -21.99 3.11 2.44
CA ILE A 109 -21.40 2.88 1.12
C ILE A 109 -22.41 2.26 0.14
N LYS A 110 -22.23 2.57 -1.14
CA LYS A 110 -23.06 2.11 -2.26
C LYS A 110 -22.56 0.81 -2.88
N ALA A 111 -21.24 0.62 -2.85
CA ALA A 111 -20.58 -0.60 -3.27
C ALA A 111 -19.27 -0.78 -2.50
N PHE A 112 -18.88 -2.04 -2.29
CA PHE A 112 -17.56 -2.41 -1.78
C PHE A 112 -16.80 -3.19 -2.85
N PHE A 113 -15.58 -2.75 -3.16
CA PHE A 113 -14.66 -3.43 -4.07
C PHE A 113 -13.72 -4.30 -3.24
N ALA A 114 -14.03 -5.59 -3.16
CA ALA A 114 -13.27 -6.58 -2.45
C ALA A 114 -12.01 -6.99 -3.22
N LEU A 115 -10.93 -7.22 -2.46
CA LEU A 115 -9.67 -7.69 -3.04
C LEU A 115 -9.85 -9.07 -3.66
N GLY A 116 -10.37 -10.03 -2.91
CA GLY A 116 -10.64 -11.39 -3.37
C GLY A 116 -11.91 -11.96 -2.76
N ALA A 117 -12.21 -13.23 -3.05
CA ALA A 117 -13.40 -13.90 -2.53
C ALA A 117 -13.35 -14.02 -0.99
N ASN A 118 -12.17 -14.23 -0.41
CA ASN A 118 -11.97 -14.17 1.04
C ASN A 118 -12.42 -12.84 1.64
N ASN A 119 -11.95 -11.73 1.07
CA ASN A 119 -12.28 -10.40 1.57
C ASN A 119 -13.77 -10.09 1.40
N LYS A 120 -14.38 -10.54 0.30
CA LYS A 120 -15.83 -10.45 0.10
C LYS A 120 -16.58 -11.14 1.23
N ALA A 121 -16.25 -12.40 1.53
CA ALA A 121 -16.88 -13.16 2.60
C ALA A 121 -16.75 -12.46 3.96
N LEU A 122 -15.57 -11.91 4.28
CA LEU A 122 -15.33 -11.17 5.53
C LEU A 122 -16.19 -9.91 5.66
N VAL A 123 -16.43 -9.19 4.56
CA VAL A 123 -17.28 -7.99 4.57
C VAL A 123 -18.76 -8.37 4.69
N GLU A 124 -19.18 -9.41 3.97
CA GLU A 124 -20.57 -9.91 4.01
C GLU A 124 -20.92 -10.56 5.36
N SER A 125 -19.95 -11.14 6.07
CA SER A 125 -20.13 -11.68 7.42
C SER A 125 -20.03 -10.62 8.53
N ALA A 126 -19.65 -9.38 8.19
CA ALA A 126 -19.41 -8.36 9.19
C ALA A 126 -20.69 -7.95 9.95
N PRO A 127 -20.60 -7.71 11.27
CA PRO A 127 -21.73 -7.21 12.04
C PRO A 127 -22.31 -5.93 11.45
N GLY A 128 -23.61 -5.92 11.19
CA GLY A 128 -24.32 -4.76 10.63
C GLY A 128 -24.20 -4.61 9.11
N TYR A 129 -23.73 -5.62 8.39
CA TYR A 129 -23.91 -5.71 6.94
C TYR A 129 -25.39 -5.72 6.56
N LYS A 130 -25.78 -4.88 5.59
CA LYS A 130 -27.18 -4.67 5.17
C LYS A 130 -27.41 -4.98 3.69
N GLY A 131 -26.57 -5.85 3.10
CA GLY A 131 -26.70 -6.25 1.69
C GLY A 131 -26.16 -5.23 0.69
N THR A 132 -25.23 -4.35 1.10
CA THR A 132 -24.52 -3.48 0.16
C THR A 132 -23.77 -4.35 -0.86
N PRO A 133 -23.88 -4.11 -2.18
CA PRO A 133 -23.14 -4.88 -3.19
C PRO A 133 -21.63 -4.98 -2.89
N VAL A 134 -21.12 -6.22 -2.87
CA VAL A 134 -19.69 -6.53 -2.71
C VAL A 134 -19.17 -7.22 -3.97
N HIS A 135 -18.27 -6.53 -4.67
CA HIS A 135 -17.74 -6.93 -5.96
C HIS A 135 -16.27 -7.37 -5.81
N VAL A 136 -15.91 -8.54 -6.32
CA VAL A 136 -14.50 -8.99 -6.32
C VAL A 136 -13.80 -8.36 -7.52
N THR A 137 -12.97 -7.36 -7.27
CA THR A 137 -12.26 -6.62 -8.32
C THR A 137 -10.76 -6.84 -8.30
N GLY A 138 -10.18 -7.17 -7.14
CA GLY A 138 -8.74 -7.10 -6.93
C GLY A 138 -8.30 -5.80 -6.25
N ASN A 139 -7.00 -5.70 -5.99
CA ASN A 139 -6.38 -4.48 -5.46
C ASN A 139 -5.71 -3.68 -6.59
N PRO A 140 -6.08 -2.42 -6.86
CA PRO A 140 -5.40 -1.59 -7.85
C PRO A 140 -3.87 -1.51 -7.67
N ARG A 141 -3.34 -1.67 -6.45
CA ARG A 141 -1.89 -1.72 -6.21
C ARG A 141 -1.20 -2.87 -6.94
N ILE A 142 -1.90 -3.99 -7.12
CA ILE A 142 -1.37 -5.18 -7.79
C ILE A 142 -1.33 -4.98 -9.30
N ASP A 143 -2.17 -4.10 -9.86
CA ASP A 143 -2.11 -3.77 -11.28
C ASP A 143 -0.70 -3.34 -11.70
N MET A 144 -0.02 -2.58 -10.83
CA MET A 144 1.35 -2.09 -11.05
C MET A 144 2.42 -3.21 -11.09
N LEU A 145 2.10 -4.39 -10.57
CA LEU A 145 2.97 -5.58 -10.59
C LEU A 145 2.71 -6.45 -11.83
N GLY A 146 1.53 -6.35 -12.42
CA GLY A 146 1.14 -7.13 -13.58
C GLY A 146 1.96 -6.81 -14.84
N ALA A 147 2.04 -7.78 -15.75
CA ALA A 147 2.82 -7.67 -16.98
C ALA A 147 2.51 -6.43 -17.83
N ARG A 148 1.27 -5.93 -17.78
CA ARG A 148 0.81 -4.74 -18.53
C ARG A 148 1.32 -3.40 -17.96
N CYS A 149 1.59 -3.33 -16.65
CA CYS A 149 2.02 -2.08 -16.01
C CYS A 149 3.47 -2.12 -15.54
N ARG A 150 4.09 -3.30 -15.40
CA ARG A 150 5.44 -3.41 -14.80
C ARG A 150 6.50 -2.53 -15.47
N GLY A 151 6.37 -2.29 -16.79
CA GLY A 151 7.25 -1.42 -17.57
C GLY A 151 7.25 0.05 -17.13
N PHE A 152 6.25 0.48 -16.36
CA PHE A 152 6.19 1.84 -15.79
C PHE A 152 7.44 2.20 -14.98
N PHE A 153 8.06 1.20 -14.35
CA PHE A 153 9.25 1.36 -13.51
C PHE A 153 10.57 1.13 -14.24
N ASP A 154 10.60 0.91 -15.57
CA ASP A 154 11.82 0.51 -16.26
C ASP A 154 12.97 1.52 -16.10
N ALA A 155 12.69 2.82 -16.19
CA ALA A 155 13.69 3.87 -15.95
C ALA A 155 14.21 3.88 -14.50
N ASP A 156 13.35 3.58 -13.53
CA ASP A 156 13.76 3.48 -12.12
C ASP A 156 14.61 2.22 -11.89
N VAL A 157 14.29 1.11 -12.58
CA VAL A 157 15.06 -0.14 -12.55
C VAL A 157 16.45 0.08 -13.14
N GLU A 158 16.55 0.71 -14.30
CA GLU A 158 17.83 1.03 -14.96
C GLU A 158 18.72 1.90 -14.06
N ALA A 159 18.17 2.96 -13.46
CA ALA A 159 18.92 3.82 -12.54
C ALA A 159 19.44 3.07 -11.30
N LEU A 160 18.69 2.09 -10.79
CA LEU A 160 19.14 1.24 -9.68
C LEU A 160 20.21 0.25 -10.11
N SER A 161 20.07 -0.36 -11.28
CA SER A 161 21.08 -1.26 -11.86
C SER A 161 22.39 -0.52 -12.15
N ASP A 162 22.34 0.72 -12.64
CA ASP A 162 23.54 1.56 -12.83
C ASP A 162 24.23 1.89 -11.50
N ARG A 163 23.43 2.09 -10.43
CA ARG A 163 23.94 2.49 -9.12
C ARG A 163 24.52 1.32 -8.31
N PHE A 164 23.91 0.14 -8.37
CA PHE A 164 24.24 -1.00 -7.52
C PHE A 164 24.70 -2.26 -8.27
N GLY A 165 24.60 -2.26 -9.60
CA GLY A 165 24.81 -3.44 -10.42
C GLY A 165 23.75 -4.51 -10.13
N ASP A 166 24.17 -5.77 -10.18
CA ASP A 166 23.36 -6.91 -9.80
C ASP A 166 23.54 -7.19 -8.29
N PHE A 167 22.57 -6.73 -7.48
CA PHE A 167 22.67 -6.65 -6.02
C PHE A 167 21.67 -7.55 -5.27
N ILE A 168 21.97 -7.88 -4.03
CA ILE A 168 21.08 -8.62 -3.13
C ILE A 168 20.18 -7.63 -2.38
N LEU A 169 18.86 -7.77 -2.48
CA LEU A 169 17.90 -6.92 -1.76
C LEU A 169 17.44 -7.61 -0.47
N ILE A 170 17.47 -6.89 0.65
CA ILE A 170 16.92 -7.34 1.93
C ILE A 170 15.83 -6.34 2.36
N ASN A 171 14.58 -6.80 2.39
CA ASN A 171 13.45 -6.00 2.87
C ASN A 171 13.14 -6.36 4.33
N SER A 172 13.08 -5.35 5.21
CA SER A 172 12.80 -5.55 6.62
C SER A 172 11.40 -5.04 7.01
N ASN A 173 10.86 -5.54 8.13
CA ASN A 173 9.53 -5.19 8.65
C ASN A 173 9.51 -5.04 10.18
N PHE A 174 10.62 -4.59 10.78
CA PHE A 174 10.84 -4.55 12.22
C PHE A 174 10.46 -3.21 12.87
N GLY A 175 9.52 -2.47 12.25
CA GLY A 175 9.14 -1.12 12.65
C GLY A 175 8.79 -0.93 14.12
N GLN A 176 8.33 -1.97 14.83
CA GLN A 176 7.98 -1.89 16.24
C GLN A 176 9.15 -2.22 17.19
N VAL A 177 10.04 -3.16 16.81
CA VAL A 177 11.23 -3.51 17.64
C VAL A 177 12.46 -2.66 17.30
N ASN A 178 12.41 -1.93 16.19
CA ASN A 178 13.45 -1.01 15.72
C ASN A 178 12.84 0.33 15.28
N HIS A 179 11.86 0.87 16.01
CA HIS A 179 11.17 2.10 15.60
C HIS A 179 12.09 3.33 15.56
N PHE A 180 11.91 4.24 14.59
CA PHE A 180 12.66 5.50 14.51
C PHE A 180 12.31 6.51 15.63
N LEU A 181 11.29 6.22 16.44
CA LEU A 181 10.84 7.02 17.58
C LEU A 181 11.13 6.19 18.82
N PRO A 182 12.09 6.58 19.68
CA PRO A 182 12.54 5.76 20.80
C PRO A 182 11.42 5.35 21.77
N ASP A 183 10.43 6.21 21.97
CA ASP A 183 9.28 5.98 22.84
C ASP A 183 8.27 4.97 22.28
N GLN A 184 8.34 4.65 20.98
CA GLN A 184 7.49 3.65 20.31
C GLN A 184 8.16 2.28 20.21
N VAL A 185 9.44 2.15 20.58
CA VAL A 185 10.18 0.89 20.46
C VAL A 185 9.69 -0.12 21.49
N ILE A 186 9.45 -1.35 21.03
CA ILE A 186 9.31 -2.55 21.88
C ILE A 186 10.70 -2.96 22.35
N ALA A 187 11.04 -2.64 23.59
CA ALA A 187 12.32 -2.97 24.18
C ALA A 187 12.19 -3.90 25.39
N ARG A 188 13.20 -4.76 25.58
CA ARG A 188 13.35 -5.58 26.77
C ARG A 188 13.95 -4.75 27.91
N ARG A 189 13.30 -4.76 29.07
CA ARG A 189 13.81 -4.19 30.31
C ARG A 189 14.82 -5.14 30.97
N ALA A 190 15.57 -4.63 31.94
CA ALA A 190 16.54 -5.41 32.71
C ALA A 190 15.89 -6.60 33.47
N ASP A 191 14.61 -6.48 33.84
CA ASP A 191 13.83 -7.53 34.51
C ASP A 191 13.23 -8.58 33.53
N GLY A 192 13.52 -8.46 32.24
CA GLY A 192 13.01 -9.35 31.20
C GLY A 192 11.63 -8.97 30.65
N SER A 193 10.92 -8.03 31.27
CA SER A 193 9.63 -7.53 30.77
C SER A 193 9.77 -6.70 29.50
N LEU A 194 8.68 -6.58 28.74
CA LEU A 194 8.64 -5.76 27.52
C LEU A 194 7.92 -4.43 27.78
N THR A 195 8.33 -3.42 27.03
CA THR A 195 7.73 -2.09 26.97
C THR A 195 6.85 -1.96 25.73
N ASN A 196 5.86 -1.06 25.76
CA ASN A 196 5.07 -0.65 24.59
C ASN A 196 4.32 -1.78 23.86
N THR A 197 4.06 -2.92 24.51
CA THR A 197 3.55 -4.15 23.89
C THR A 197 2.20 -4.01 23.17
N GLY A 198 1.44 -2.95 23.48
CA GLY A 198 0.09 -2.74 22.95
C GLY A 198 -0.80 -3.94 23.26
N ASP A 199 -1.62 -4.34 22.29
CA ASP A 199 -2.55 -5.47 22.41
C ASP A 199 -1.91 -6.84 22.07
N ALA A 200 -0.65 -6.87 21.63
CA ALA A 200 0.03 -8.10 21.24
C ALA A 200 0.70 -8.78 22.44
N SER A 201 0.75 -10.11 22.42
CA SER A 201 1.32 -10.91 23.50
C SER A 201 2.83 -10.63 23.66
N SER A 202 3.33 -10.81 24.90
CA SER A 202 4.77 -10.74 25.15
C SER A 202 5.52 -11.75 24.28
N ASP A 203 5.00 -12.97 24.12
CA ASP A 203 5.63 -14.04 23.33
C ASP A 203 5.77 -13.68 21.85
N PHE A 204 4.77 -13.02 21.26
CA PHE A 204 4.87 -12.49 19.90
C PHE A 204 6.06 -11.53 19.77
N TRP A 205 6.21 -10.60 20.70
CA TRP A 205 7.31 -9.63 20.65
C TRP A 205 8.67 -10.26 20.95
N GLN A 206 8.72 -11.24 21.85
CA GLN A 206 9.93 -12.05 22.08
C GLN A 206 10.36 -12.77 20.80
N PHE A 207 9.42 -13.37 20.08
CA PHE A 207 9.65 -13.97 18.77
C PHE A 207 10.20 -12.93 17.77
N ARG A 208 9.54 -11.78 17.63
CA ARG A 208 9.98 -10.71 16.72
C ARG A 208 11.38 -10.16 17.05
N LEU A 209 11.72 -10.03 18.34
CA LEU A 209 13.06 -9.61 18.78
C LEU A 209 14.14 -10.62 18.36
N LYS A 210 13.89 -11.92 18.53
CA LYS A 210 14.85 -12.97 18.11
C LYS A 210 15.08 -12.95 16.59
N VAL A 211 14.02 -12.80 15.80
CA VAL A 211 14.14 -12.68 14.34
C VAL A 211 14.92 -11.41 13.97
N PHE A 212 14.66 -10.29 14.63
CA PHE A 212 15.40 -9.05 14.41
C PHE A 212 16.90 -9.18 14.72
N ASP A 213 17.25 -9.82 15.85
CA ASP A 213 18.63 -10.09 16.21
C ASP A 213 19.35 -10.98 15.17
N ALA A 214 18.65 -11.99 14.63
CA ALA A 214 19.18 -12.83 13.56
C ALA A 214 19.42 -12.03 12.26
N PHE A 215 18.53 -11.09 11.90
CA PHE A 215 18.73 -10.21 10.73
C PHE A 215 19.91 -9.23 10.91
N LYS A 216 20.13 -8.70 12.12
CA LYS A 216 21.33 -7.88 12.40
C LYS A 216 22.61 -8.71 12.23
N ALA A 217 22.62 -9.94 12.74
CA ALA A 217 23.76 -10.86 12.60
C ALA A 217 23.97 -11.35 11.17
N LEU A 218 22.95 -11.29 10.32
CA LEU A 218 23.00 -11.72 8.92
C LEU A 218 23.82 -10.77 8.04
N LEU A 219 23.70 -9.44 8.24
CA LEU A 219 24.37 -8.44 7.40
C LEU A 219 25.89 -8.65 7.25
N PRO A 220 26.68 -8.79 8.35
CA PRO A 220 28.11 -9.01 8.23
C PRO A 220 28.45 -10.36 7.58
N LYS A 221 27.62 -11.40 7.79
CA LYS A 221 27.82 -12.71 7.16
C LYS A 221 27.62 -12.65 5.65
N LEU A 222 26.58 -11.96 5.18
CA LEU A 222 26.35 -11.76 3.75
C LEU A 222 27.47 -10.91 3.13
N ALA A 223 27.88 -9.85 3.81
CA ALA A 223 28.98 -8.99 3.35
C ALA A 223 30.27 -9.79 3.12
N GLN A 224 30.61 -10.69 4.04
CA GLN A 224 31.78 -11.57 3.94
C GLN A 224 31.61 -12.65 2.88
N ALA A 225 30.41 -13.22 2.74
CA ALA A 225 30.15 -14.29 1.77
C ALA A 225 30.10 -13.80 0.32
N PHE A 226 29.72 -12.54 0.10
CA PHE A 226 29.58 -11.93 -1.22
C PHE A 226 30.35 -10.60 -1.33
N PRO A 227 31.69 -10.61 -1.20
CA PRO A 227 32.49 -9.38 -1.16
C PRO A 227 32.39 -8.56 -2.47
N ASP A 228 32.16 -9.23 -3.60
CA ASP A 228 32.05 -8.62 -4.93
C ASP A 228 30.61 -8.21 -5.31
N ARG A 229 29.64 -8.37 -4.39
CA ARG A 229 28.24 -8.01 -4.64
C ARG A 229 27.79 -6.93 -3.67
N GLN A 230 26.99 -6.01 -4.19
CA GLN A 230 26.30 -5.04 -3.35
C GLN A 230 25.12 -5.73 -2.63
N ILE A 231 24.92 -5.35 -1.38
CA ILE A 231 23.81 -5.80 -0.54
C ILE A 231 23.05 -4.55 -0.13
N VAL A 232 21.81 -4.43 -0.57
CA VAL A 232 20.93 -3.31 -0.21
C VAL A 232 19.94 -3.79 0.82
N LEU A 233 20.09 -3.32 2.06
CA LEU A 233 19.03 -3.39 3.05
C LEU A 233 18.09 -2.20 2.85
N ARG A 234 16.80 -2.49 2.67
CA ARG A 234 15.73 -1.51 2.61
C ARG A 234 14.84 -1.61 3.86
N PRO A 235 15.08 -0.74 4.87
CA PRO A 235 14.29 -0.77 6.10
C PRO A 235 12.83 -0.43 5.87
N HIS A 236 11.91 -0.93 6.71
CA HIS A 236 10.55 -0.39 6.72
C HIS A 236 10.58 1.12 7.08
N PRO A 237 9.70 1.99 6.53
CA PRO A 237 9.75 3.43 6.79
C PRO A 237 9.68 3.84 8.28
N ALA A 238 9.12 2.96 9.12
CA ALA A 238 9.04 3.16 10.57
C ALA A 238 10.33 2.75 11.33
N GLU A 239 11.34 2.23 10.65
CA GLU A 239 12.55 1.71 11.29
C GLU A 239 13.66 2.76 11.44
N ALA A 240 14.44 2.64 12.51
CA ALA A 240 15.66 3.40 12.69
C ALA A 240 16.77 2.86 11.77
N HIS A 241 17.20 3.68 10.81
CA HIS A 241 18.27 3.30 9.87
C HIS A 241 19.63 3.16 10.57
N GLU A 242 19.89 3.91 11.65
CA GLU A 242 21.17 3.85 12.37
C GLU A 242 21.43 2.48 12.98
N THR A 243 20.39 1.81 13.48
CA THR A 243 20.52 0.44 14.02
C THR A 243 21.03 -0.52 12.94
N TRP A 244 20.56 -0.36 11.71
CA TRP A 244 20.99 -1.17 10.58
C TRP A 244 22.39 -0.82 10.09
N ARG A 245 22.75 0.47 10.06
CA ARG A 245 24.12 0.89 9.73
C ARG A 245 25.13 0.37 10.76
N ALA A 246 24.77 0.42 12.04
CA ALA A 246 25.58 -0.16 13.11
C ALA A 246 25.73 -1.68 12.95
N ALA A 247 24.66 -2.39 12.56
CA ALA A 247 24.71 -3.83 12.30
C ALA A 247 25.53 -4.20 11.05
N ALA A 248 25.51 -3.36 10.00
CA ALA A 248 26.35 -3.51 8.82
C ALA A 248 27.84 -3.24 9.13
N GLY A 249 28.14 -2.43 10.15
CA GLY A 249 29.50 -2.11 10.57
C GLY A 249 30.27 -1.36 9.49
N ALA A 250 31.52 -1.78 9.24
CA ALA A 250 32.40 -1.18 8.24
C ALA A 250 32.31 -1.83 6.84
N ALA A 251 31.30 -2.67 6.60
CA ALA A 251 31.14 -3.37 5.33
C ALA A 251 30.79 -2.39 4.19
N ALA A 252 31.73 -2.15 3.28
CA ALA A 252 31.58 -1.18 2.19
C ALA A 252 30.55 -1.60 1.13
N ASN A 253 30.24 -2.90 1.04
CA ASN A 253 29.27 -3.46 0.10
C ASN A 253 27.85 -3.56 0.68
N VAL A 254 27.60 -3.08 1.90
CA VAL A 254 26.26 -3.08 2.52
C VAL A 254 25.70 -1.66 2.57
N HIS A 255 24.56 -1.45 1.94
CA HIS A 255 23.88 -0.15 1.82
C HIS A 255 22.54 -0.17 2.55
N VAL A 256 22.31 0.79 3.44
CA VAL A 256 21.02 0.97 4.13
C VAL A 256 20.27 2.12 3.45
N VAL A 257 19.30 1.78 2.59
CA VAL A 257 18.64 2.75 1.69
C VAL A 257 17.12 2.58 1.76
N HIS A 258 16.38 3.69 1.90
CA HIS A 258 14.93 3.69 1.76
C HIS A 258 14.48 4.85 0.88
N GLU A 259 14.15 4.55 -0.37
CA GLU A 259 13.65 5.49 -1.36
C GLU A 259 12.61 4.80 -2.26
N GLY A 260 11.70 5.62 -2.82
CA GLY A 260 10.76 5.19 -3.85
C GLY A 260 9.78 4.06 -3.47
N SER A 261 9.11 3.53 -4.50
CA SER A 261 8.38 2.27 -4.42
C SER A 261 9.36 1.10 -4.27
N VAL A 262 8.93 -0.02 -3.67
CA VAL A 262 9.75 -1.24 -3.56
C VAL A 262 9.86 -1.99 -4.90
N TYR A 263 8.95 -1.74 -5.84
CA TYR A 263 8.85 -2.46 -7.11
C TYR A 263 10.11 -2.36 -7.98
N PRO A 264 10.68 -1.16 -8.23
CA PRO A 264 11.94 -1.07 -8.98
C PRO A 264 13.10 -1.75 -8.24
N TRP A 265 13.14 -1.70 -6.89
CA TRP A 265 14.17 -2.39 -6.10
C TRP A 265 14.14 -3.89 -6.28
N ILE A 266 12.94 -4.50 -6.20
CA ILE A 266 12.76 -5.93 -6.43
C ILE A 266 13.26 -6.27 -7.83
N ARG A 267 12.73 -5.60 -8.86
CA ARG A 267 13.08 -5.90 -10.27
C ARG A 267 14.55 -5.68 -10.62
N ALA A 268 15.22 -4.72 -10.00
CA ALA A 268 16.64 -4.43 -10.25
C ALA A 268 17.59 -5.37 -9.50
N SER A 269 17.13 -6.03 -8.43
CA SER A 269 17.93 -6.94 -7.62
C SER A 269 18.16 -8.31 -8.29
N ALA A 270 19.20 -9.04 -7.90
CA ALA A 270 19.38 -10.45 -8.24
C ALA A 270 18.34 -11.35 -7.55
N VAL A 271 18.09 -11.05 -6.27
CA VAL A 271 17.25 -11.83 -5.37
C VAL A 271 16.77 -10.95 -4.22
N ALA A 272 15.51 -11.13 -3.83
CA ALA A 272 14.92 -10.47 -2.67
C ALA A 272 14.89 -11.40 -1.46
N VAL A 273 15.25 -10.89 -0.28
CA VAL A 273 15.20 -11.60 0.99
C VAL A 273 14.26 -10.87 1.94
N HIS A 274 13.39 -11.62 2.62
CA HIS A 274 12.48 -11.04 3.62
C HIS A 274 12.15 -12.00 4.76
N ASN A 275 11.35 -11.53 5.73
CA ASN A 275 10.68 -12.36 6.74
C ASN A 275 9.23 -11.88 6.93
N GLY A 276 8.23 -12.67 6.49
CA GLY A 276 6.81 -12.40 6.76
C GLY A 276 6.28 -11.02 6.35
N CYS A 277 6.84 -10.41 5.29
CA CYS A 277 6.46 -9.07 4.84
C CYS A 277 5.76 -9.13 3.48
N THR A 278 4.98 -8.10 3.16
CA THR A 278 4.20 -8.04 1.92
C THR A 278 5.07 -8.04 0.66
N THR A 279 6.33 -7.62 0.77
CA THR A 279 7.26 -7.62 -0.37
C THR A 279 7.58 -9.02 -0.87
N GLY A 280 7.35 -10.07 -0.05
CA GLY A 280 7.42 -11.46 -0.51
C GLY A 280 6.38 -11.75 -1.59
N LEU A 281 5.12 -11.38 -1.33
CA LEU A 281 4.04 -11.47 -2.30
C LEU A 281 4.29 -10.58 -3.52
N GLU A 282 4.75 -9.34 -3.31
CA GLU A 282 5.02 -8.42 -4.42
C GLU A 282 6.15 -8.97 -5.33
N SER A 283 7.15 -9.66 -4.75
CA SER A 283 8.21 -10.33 -5.51
C SER A 283 7.68 -11.55 -6.28
N PHE A 284 6.83 -12.36 -5.64
CA PHE A 284 6.17 -13.49 -6.30
C PHE A 284 5.33 -13.04 -7.50
N LEU A 285 4.53 -11.98 -7.36
CA LEU A 285 3.71 -11.43 -8.44
C LEU A 285 4.53 -10.80 -9.58
N LEU A 286 5.80 -10.45 -9.33
CA LEU A 286 6.74 -9.96 -10.33
C LEU A 286 7.55 -11.08 -11.02
N ASP A 287 7.28 -12.35 -10.68
CA ASP A 287 8.08 -13.51 -11.09
C ASP A 287 9.57 -13.36 -10.68
N HIS A 288 9.82 -12.69 -9.54
CA HIS A 288 11.18 -12.37 -9.06
C HIS A 288 11.70 -13.40 -8.05
N PRO A 289 12.99 -13.82 -8.11
CA PRO A 289 13.56 -14.70 -7.10
C PRO A 289 13.43 -14.12 -5.69
N VAL A 290 12.71 -14.85 -4.83
CA VAL A 290 12.44 -14.40 -3.46
C VAL A 290 12.63 -15.52 -2.44
N ILE A 291 13.38 -15.19 -1.39
CA ILE A 291 13.74 -16.10 -0.29
C ILE A 291 13.13 -15.54 1.00
N VAL A 292 12.44 -16.41 1.75
CA VAL A 292 12.00 -16.09 3.10
C VAL A 292 12.98 -16.67 4.12
N TYR A 293 13.65 -15.79 4.86
CA TYR A 293 14.57 -16.18 5.93
C TYR A 293 13.81 -16.33 7.26
N GLN A 294 13.72 -17.55 7.77
CA GLN A 294 13.02 -17.92 8.99
C GLN A 294 13.96 -18.54 10.02
N PRO A 295 14.90 -17.75 10.61
CA PRO A 295 15.84 -18.25 11.61
C PRO A 295 15.18 -18.70 12.91
N VAL A 296 13.95 -18.24 13.14
CA VAL A 296 13.07 -18.66 14.23
C VAL A 296 11.70 -18.84 13.60
N GLN A 297 11.04 -19.96 13.91
CA GLN A 297 9.70 -20.29 13.41
C GLN A 297 8.69 -20.25 14.54
N SER A 298 7.47 -19.85 14.24
CA SER A 298 6.32 -19.94 15.14
C SER A 298 5.05 -20.13 14.33
N PRO A 299 4.38 -21.30 14.40
CA PRO A 299 3.09 -21.50 13.72
C PRO A 299 2.02 -20.48 14.10
N GLU A 300 2.11 -19.90 15.30
CA GLU A 300 1.17 -18.89 15.81
C GLU A 300 1.48 -17.47 15.29
N PHE A 301 2.76 -17.14 15.06
CA PHE A 301 3.19 -15.76 14.80
C PHE A 301 3.71 -15.52 13.38
N ASP A 302 4.00 -16.58 12.62
CA ASP A 302 4.45 -16.48 11.24
C ASP A 302 3.30 -16.02 10.32
N ASN A 303 3.62 -15.10 9.40
CA ASN A 303 2.68 -14.69 8.37
C ASN A 303 2.65 -15.74 7.25
N MET A 304 1.66 -16.63 7.31
CA MET A 304 1.59 -17.83 6.47
C MET A 304 1.64 -17.51 4.97
N LEU A 305 0.77 -16.61 4.48
CA LEU A 305 0.68 -16.33 3.04
C LEU A 305 1.96 -15.68 2.50
N ALA A 306 2.52 -14.71 3.23
CA ALA A 306 3.76 -14.04 2.81
C ALA A 306 4.98 -14.98 2.81
N ASN A 307 4.96 -16.02 3.64
CA ASN A 307 6.04 -17.01 3.69
C ASN A 307 5.88 -18.10 2.63
N GLN A 308 4.64 -18.52 2.32
CA GLN A 308 4.35 -19.60 1.37
C GLN A 308 4.69 -19.26 -0.09
N VAL A 309 4.71 -17.98 -0.44
CA VAL A 309 5.04 -17.48 -1.79
C VAL A 309 6.56 -17.43 -2.08
N SER A 310 7.39 -17.75 -1.09
CA SER A 310 8.85 -17.58 -1.16
C SER A 310 9.59 -18.87 -0.81
N ALA A 311 10.82 -19.03 -1.30
CA ALA A 311 11.66 -20.18 -0.96
C ALA A 311 12.12 -20.09 0.51
N PRO A 312 11.79 -21.04 1.39
CA PRO A 312 12.13 -20.93 2.81
C PRO A 312 13.56 -21.38 3.09
N VAL A 313 14.25 -20.63 3.96
CA VAL A 313 15.57 -20.98 4.52
C VAL A 313 15.61 -20.70 6.02
N PHE A 314 16.28 -21.56 6.78
CA PHE A 314 16.18 -21.58 8.25
C PHE A 314 17.48 -21.23 8.98
N SER A 315 18.58 -21.09 8.25
CA SER A 315 19.88 -20.68 8.79
C SER A 315 20.55 -19.64 7.90
N SER A 316 21.54 -18.91 8.43
CA SER A 316 22.32 -17.98 7.62
C SER A 316 23.08 -18.69 6.50
N ASP A 317 23.50 -19.93 6.75
CA ASP A 317 24.35 -20.68 5.85
C ASP A 317 23.52 -21.23 4.67
N ASP A 318 22.30 -21.70 4.96
CA ASP A 318 21.31 -22.06 3.92
C ASP A 318 20.93 -20.84 3.08
N LEU A 319 20.75 -19.68 3.70
CA LEU A 319 20.46 -18.43 2.99
C LEU A 319 21.61 -18.03 2.06
N ILE A 320 22.85 -18.09 2.54
CA ILE A 320 24.04 -17.84 1.72
C ILE A 320 24.10 -18.83 0.55
N ALA A 321 23.88 -20.12 0.79
CA ALA A 321 23.89 -21.13 -0.26
C ALA A 321 22.78 -20.92 -1.31
N ALA A 322 21.59 -20.52 -0.87
CA ALA A 322 20.46 -20.21 -1.75
C ALA A 322 20.73 -18.96 -2.60
N ILE A 323 21.21 -17.88 -2.00
CA ILE A 323 21.61 -16.67 -2.73
C ILE A 323 22.71 -16.99 -3.74
N GLY A 324 23.76 -17.72 -3.33
CA GLY A 324 24.84 -18.13 -4.22
C GLY A 324 24.36 -18.97 -5.40
N SER A 325 23.34 -19.81 -5.19
CA SER A 325 22.71 -20.58 -6.27
C SER A 325 21.97 -19.68 -7.27
N VAL A 326 21.22 -18.68 -6.80
CA VAL A 326 20.53 -17.71 -7.67
C VAL A 326 21.54 -16.88 -8.46
N LEU A 327 22.59 -16.38 -7.80
CA LEU A 327 23.67 -15.64 -8.46
C LEU A 327 24.42 -16.48 -9.51
N ALA A 328 24.42 -17.80 -9.38
CA ALA A 328 24.94 -18.74 -10.37
C ALA A 328 23.93 -19.11 -11.47
N GLY A 329 22.78 -18.44 -11.54
CA GLY A 329 21.75 -18.63 -12.56
C GLY A 329 20.79 -19.79 -12.29
N LYS A 330 20.77 -20.37 -11.08
CA LYS A 330 19.81 -21.42 -10.72
C LYS A 330 18.49 -20.81 -10.27
N THR A 331 17.39 -21.42 -10.67
CA THR A 331 16.05 -21.03 -10.23
C THR A 331 15.79 -21.53 -8.81
N LEU A 332 15.15 -20.71 -7.98
CA LEU A 332 14.63 -21.14 -6.69
C LEU A 332 13.46 -22.12 -6.87
N PRO A 333 13.19 -22.98 -5.87
CA PRO A 333 11.98 -23.77 -5.84
C PRO A 333 10.74 -22.88 -5.97
N GLN A 334 9.83 -23.25 -6.87
CA GLN A 334 8.56 -22.55 -7.01
C GLN A 334 7.62 -22.92 -5.85
N PRO A 335 6.77 -21.98 -5.39
CA PRO A 335 5.69 -22.29 -4.47
C PRO A 335 4.80 -23.41 -5.00
N ALA A 336 4.15 -24.14 -4.09
CA ALA A 336 3.21 -25.19 -4.47
C ALA A 336 2.03 -24.60 -5.29
N PRO A 337 1.45 -25.34 -6.25
CA PRO A 337 0.42 -24.79 -7.15
C PRO A 337 -0.81 -24.20 -6.44
N ASP A 338 -1.15 -24.73 -5.26
CA ASP A 338 -2.23 -24.23 -4.41
C ASP A 338 -1.97 -22.83 -3.84
N VAL A 339 -0.71 -22.40 -3.74
CA VAL A 339 -0.34 -21.06 -3.28
C VAL A 339 -0.88 -19.99 -4.24
N ARG A 340 -0.85 -20.24 -5.56
CA ARG A 340 -1.43 -19.29 -6.53
C ARG A 340 -2.94 -19.12 -6.33
N ALA A 341 -3.66 -20.22 -6.12
CA ALA A 341 -5.10 -20.18 -5.85
C ALA A 341 -5.40 -19.44 -4.55
N GLN A 342 -4.57 -19.59 -3.51
CA GLN A 342 -4.68 -18.82 -2.28
C GLN A 342 -4.44 -17.32 -2.52
N VAL A 343 -3.41 -16.96 -3.30
CA VAL A 343 -3.18 -15.55 -3.68
C VAL A 343 -4.39 -14.98 -4.42
N GLU A 344 -4.99 -15.71 -5.36
CA GLU A 344 -6.20 -15.27 -6.07
C GLU A 344 -7.42 -15.13 -5.14
N ASP A 345 -7.55 -16.00 -4.14
CA ASP A 345 -8.62 -15.89 -3.12
C ASP A 345 -8.49 -14.62 -2.26
N PHE A 346 -7.26 -14.18 -1.98
CA PHE A 346 -7.01 -12.96 -1.22
C PHE A 346 -7.01 -11.68 -2.07
N PHE A 347 -6.55 -11.74 -3.31
CA PHE A 347 -6.21 -10.57 -4.13
C PHE A 347 -6.95 -10.47 -5.46
N GLY A 348 -7.84 -11.42 -5.74
CA GLY A 348 -8.67 -11.43 -6.94
C GLY A 348 -7.99 -12.14 -8.11
N PRO A 349 -8.68 -12.24 -9.25
CA PRO A 349 -8.21 -13.06 -10.37
C PRO A 349 -6.93 -12.50 -11.00
N LEU A 350 -5.92 -13.35 -11.18
CA LEU A 350 -4.66 -13.04 -11.87
C LEU A 350 -4.73 -13.41 -13.36
N ASP A 351 -5.80 -12.99 -14.04
CA ASP A 351 -6.13 -13.33 -15.43
C ASP A 351 -5.62 -12.29 -16.47
N GLY A 352 -4.92 -11.24 -16.02
CA GLY A 352 -4.40 -10.16 -16.85
C GLY A 352 -5.32 -8.94 -17.00
N THR A 353 -6.58 -9.04 -16.55
CA THR A 353 -7.48 -7.89 -16.41
C THR A 353 -7.12 -7.11 -15.15
N LEU A 354 -6.97 -5.79 -15.29
CA LEU A 354 -6.60 -4.95 -14.16
C LEU A 354 -7.76 -4.85 -13.17
N ALA A 355 -7.45 -4.81 -11.88
CA ALA A 355 -8.44 -4.48 -10.85
C ALA A 355 -9.10 -3.13 -11.12
N SER A 356 -8.31 -2.16 -11.59
CA SER A 356 -8.81 -0.85 -12.01
C SER A 356 -9.79 -0.93 -13.19
N GLU A 357 -9.63 -1.88 -14.12
CA GLU A 357 -10.57 -2.10 -15.23
C GLU A 357 -11.90 -2.69 -14.71
N ARG A 358 -11.85 -3.69 -13.82
CA ARG A 358 -13.07 -4.24 -13.21
C ARG A 358 -13.84 -3.19 -12.41
N MET A 359 -13.12 -2.34 -11.67
CA MET A 359 -13.71 -1.22 -10.93
C MET A 359 -14.35 -0.18 -11.86
N ASP A 360 -13.66 0.19 -12.95
CA ASP A 360 -14.19 1.08 -13.98
C ASP A 360 -15.48 0.54 -14.60
N GLU A 361 -15.54 -0.76 -14.92
CA GLU A 361 -16.73 -1.41 -15.46
C GLU A 361 -17.92 -1.34 -14.51
N ILE A 362 -17.73 -1.64 -13.22
CA ILE A 362 -18.78 -1.55 -12.20
C ILE A 362 -19.26 -0.11 -12.02
N ILE A 363 -18.33 0.85 -11.95
CA ILE A 363 -18.68 2.28 -11.83
C ILE A 363 -19.46 2.73 -13.07
N ALA A 364 -19.09 2.26 -14.26
CA ALA A 364 -19.81 2.57 -15.49
C ALA A 364 -21.22 1.96 -15.54
N SER A 365 -21.42 0.76 -14.98
CA SER A 365 -22.72 0.08 -15.01
C SER A 365 -23.65 0.50 -13.89
N GLU A 366 -23.13 0.76 -12.69
CA GLU A 366 -23.93 1.00 -11.48
C GLU A 366 -23.80 2.43 -10.94
N GLY A 367 -22.72 3.13 -11.28
CA GLY A 367 -22.34 4.39 -10.64
C GLY A 367 -23.40 5.49 -10.70
N GLU A 368 -24.14 5.60 -11.80
CA GLU A 368 -25.25 6.56 -11.93
C GLU A 368 -26.38 6.26 -10.93
N SER A 369 -26.70 4.97 -10.72
CA SER A 369 -27.77 4.55 -9.79
C SER A 369 -27.44 4.79 -8.32
N TRP A 370 -26.16 5.03 -8.00
CA TRP A 370 -25.72 5.27 -6.63
C TRP A 370 -26.10 6.67 -6.13
N PHE A 371 -26.29 7.63 -7.05
CA PHE A 371 -26.62 9.00 -6.73
C PHE A 371 -28.07 9.13 -6.24
N THR A 372 -28.19 9.50 -4.97
CA THR A 372 -29.46 9.72 -4.29
C THR A 372 -29.79 11.21 -4.19
N GLU A 373 -30.95 11.53 -3.62
CA GLU A 373 -31.36 12.92 -3.43
C GLU A 373 -30.30 13.73 -2.64
N PRO A 374 -29.96 14.94 -3.11
CA PRO A 374 -28.93 15.74 -2.46
C PRO A 374 -29.35 16.13 -1.03
N PRO A 375 -28.41 16.21 -0.08
CA PRO A 375 -28.71 16.67 1.27
C PRO A 375 -29.31 18.07 1.31
N THR A 376 -30.05 18.38 2.38
CA THR A 376 -30.67 19.69 2.57
C THR A 376 -29.63 20.81 2.57
N ALA A 377 -30.04 22.05 2.24
CA ALA A 377 -29.12 23.19 2.33
C ALA A 377 -28.51 23.37 3.74
N VAL A 378 -29.28 23.02 4.78
CA VAL A 378 -28.84 23.07 6.18
C VAL A 378 -27.78 22.01 6.45
N ASP A 379 -28.00 20.75 6.03
CA ASP A 379 -27.01 19.68 6.17
C ASP A 379 -25.70 20.04 5.46
N ARG A 380 -25.82 20.62 4.26
CA ARG A 380 -24.67 21.08 3.48
C ARG A 380 -23.92 22.19 4.18
N LEU A 381 -24.61 23.17 4.77
CA LEU A 381 -23.96 24.22 5.56
C LEU A 381 -23.20 23.62 6.76
N PHE A 382 -23.83 22.71 7.51
CA PHE A 382 -23.16 22.03 8.62
C PHE A 382 -21.98 21.17 8.16
N GLY A 383 -22.10 20.47 7.03
CA GLY A 383 -21.02 19.70 6.43
C GLY A 383 -19.82 20.58 6.06
N ASN A 384 -20.08 21.75 5.46
CA ASN A 384 -19.05 22.75 5.14
C ASN A 384 -18.34 23.24 6.41
N ILE A 385 -19.10 23.67 7.42
CA ILE A 385 -18.55 24.13 8.70
C ILE A 385 -17.70 23.03 9.35
N GLU A 386 -18.21 21.79 9.38
CA GLU A 386 -17.49 20.67 9.99
C GLU A 386 -16.19 20.34 9.25
N ALA A 387 -16.19 20.39 7.91
CA ALA A 387 -15.02 20.18 7.07
C ALA A 387 -13.95 21.26 7.32
N VAL A 388 -14.36 22.54 7.31
CA VAL A 388 -13.47 23.68 7.56
C VAL A 388 -12.86 23.62 8.96
N LEU A 389 -13.68 23.41 10.00
CA LEU A 389 -13.23 23.28 11.38
C LEU A 389 -12.26 22.10 11.56
N ARG A 390 -12.56 20.95 10.93
CA ARG A 390 -11.65 19.80 10.92
C ARG A 390 -10.31 20.17 10.29
N GLY A 391 -10.33 20.82 9.13
CA GLY A 391 -9.13 21.29 8.43
C GLY A 391 -8.30 22.23 9.28
N ALA A 392 -8.92 23.21 9.93
CA ALA A 392 -8.27 24.15 10.83
C ALA A 392 -7.61 23.45 12.04
N ILE A 393 -8.33 22.55 12.71
CA ILE A 393 -7.79 21.75 13.82
C ILE A 393 -6.60 20.90 13.36
N LYS A 394 -6.67 20.31 12.16
CA LYS A 394 -5.56 19.53 11.60
C LYS A 394 -4.35 20.41 11.26
N ALA A 395 -4.58 21.59 10.70
CA ALA A 395 -3.52 22.56 10.43
C ALA A 395 -2.81 22.98 11.72
N ILE A 396 -3.55 23.32 12.79
CA ILE A 396 -2.97 23.65 14.10
C ILE A 396 -2.16 22.47 14.66
N ASN A 397 -2.72 21.27 14.64
CA ASN A 397 -2.03 20.08 15.13
C ASN A 397 -0.81 19.69 14.28
N SER A 398 -0.72 20.15 13.03
CA SER A 398 0.44 19.87 12.16
C SER A 398 1.71 20.59 12.59
N TYR A 399 1.59 21.65 13.38
CA TYR A 399 2.72 22.39 13.97
C TYR A 399 3.19 21.82 15.31
N ARG A 400 2.48 20.82 15.88
CA ARG A 400 2.88 20.20 17.15
C ARG A 400 4.02 19.19 16.90
N PRO A 401 5.20 19.34 17.53
CA PRO A 401 6.29 18.38 17.43
C PRO A 401 5.84 16.97 17.86
N GLY A 402 6.31 15.93 17.16
CA GLY A 402 5.99 14.53 17.48
C GLY A 402 4.54 14.10 17.21
N HIS A 403 3.66 14.98 16.72
CA HIS A 403 2.28 14.62 16.46
C HIS A 403 2.15 13.76 15.19
N LYS A 404 1.25 12.77 15.20
CA LYS A 404 0.97 11.88 14.04
C LYS A 404 0.42 12.57 12.78
N ASN A 405 0.08 13.86 12.87
CA ASN A 405 -0.31 14.68 11.71
C ASN A 405 0.69 15.83 11.48
N SER A 406 1.91 15.73 12.04
CA SER A 406 2.94 16.75 11.86
C SER A 406 3.25 16.94 10.37
N ARG A 407 3.67 18.15 10.00
CA ARG A 407 4.05 18.45 8.61
C ARG A 407 5.11 17.50 8.08
N GLY A 408 6.15 17.25 8.87
CA GLY A 408 7.23 16.33 8.50
C GLY A 408 6.72 14.92 8.23
N TYR A 409 5.82 14.39 9.09
CA TYR A 409 5.25 13.06 8.88
C TYR A 409 4.36 12.98 7.63
N ASN A 410 3.53 14.00 7.39
CA ASN A 410 2.67 14.04 6.20
C ASN A 410 3.50 14.17 4.92
N GLN A 411 4.52 15.03 4.92
CA GLN A 411 5.44 15.22 3.79
C GLN A 411 6.29 13.98 3.53
N HIS A 412 6.60 13.19 4.56
CA HIS A 412 7.27 11.90 4.38
C HIS A 412 6.36 10.88 3.68
N ARG A 413 5.07 10.80 4.05
CA ARG A 413 4.12 9.86 3.41
C ARG A 413 3.70 10.27 2.00
N PHE A 414 3.54 11.57 1.79
CA PHE A 414 3.11 12.15 0.53
C PHE A 414 3.91 13.44 0.27
N PRO A 415 5.15 13.32 -0.23
CA PRO A 415 5.95 14.50 -0.58
C PRO A 415 5.32 15.22 -1.78
N GLY A 416 5.61 16.52 -1.89
CA GLY A 416 5.07 17.39 -2.93
C GLY A 416 5.33 16.87 -4.34
N MET A 417 4.34 17.01 -5.22
CA MET A 417 4.42 16.70 -6.64
C MET A 417 4.04 17.92 -7.46
N SER A 418 4.68 18.07 -8.62
CA SER A 418 4.28 19.08 -9.61
C SER A 418 3.25 18.51 -10.58
N GLU A 419 2.47 19.38 -11.22
CA GLU A 419 1.58 19.00 -12.34
C GLU A 419 2.35 18.25 -13.43
N ALA A 420 3.54 18.74 -13.78
CA ALA A 420 4.41 18.13 -14.79
C ALA A 420 4.84 16.70 -14.39
N GLU A 421 5.20 16.47 -13.13
CA GLU A 421 5.54 15.12 -12.64
C GLU A 421 4.36 14.15 -12.77
N VAL A 422 3.14 14.59 -12.41
CA VAL A 422 1.94 13.75 -12.53
C VAL A 422 1.56 13.52 -14.00
N GLY A 423 1.72 14.54 -14.86
CA GLY A 423 1.54 14.42 -16.30
C GLY A 423 2.52 13.44 -16.94
N GLU A 424 3.79 13.45 -16.53
CA GLU A 424 4.79 12.48 -16.99
C GLU A 424 4.41 11.06 -16.56
N ARG A 425 4.00 10.87 -15.30
CA ARG A 425 3.52 9.56 -14.81
C ARG A 425 2.32 9.06 -15.61
N LEU A 426 1.33 9.92 -15.87
CA LEU A 426 0.17 9.55 -16.69
C LEU A 426 0.58 9.19 -18.12
N THR A 427 1.55 9.90 -18.70
CA THR A 427 2.10 9.62 -20.03
C THR A 427 2.82 8.26 -20.06
N ARG A 428 3.64 7.95 -19.04
CA ARG A 428 4.30 6.64 -18.91
C ARG A 428 3.29 5.51 -18.77
N LEU A 429 2.25 5.69 -17.95
CA LEU A 429 1.14 4.74 -17.83
C LEU A 429 0.42 4.57 -19.17
N GLY A 430 0.18 5.65 -19.89
CA GLY A 430 -0.43 5.63 -21.21
C GLY A 430 0.40 4.85 -22.24
N HIS A 431 1.72 4.99 -22.20
CA HIS A 431 2.62 4.22 -23.06
C HIS A 431 2.56 2.71 -22.78
N VAL A 432 2.66 2.30 -21.50
CA VAL A 432 2.66 0.86 -21.15
C VAL A 432 1.29 0.20 -21.33
N LEU A 433 0.20 0.95 -21.17
CA LEU A 433 -1.16 0.45 -21.36
C LEU A 433 -1.71 0.63 -22.78
N GLY A 434 -1.07 1.44 -23.62
CA GLY A 434 -1.60 1.87 -24.91
C GLY A 434 -2.87 2.74 -24.80
N ARG A 435 -2.97 3.56 -23.76
CA ARG A 435 -4.15 4.36 -23.39
C ARG A 435 -3.78 5.80 -23.02
N PHE A 436 -4.77 6.59 -22.60
CA PHE A 436 -4.61 7.90 -21.93
C PHE A 436 -4.02 9.05 -22.76
N SER A 437 -3.80 8.88 -24.06
CA SER A 437 -3.21 9.92 -24.93
C SER A 437 -4.06 11.20 -25.04
N GLY A 438 -5.38 11.09 -24.87
CA GLY A 438 -6.31 12.22 -24.89
C GLY A 438 -6.62 12.83 -23.51
N LEU A 439 -5.82 12.54 -22.49
CA LEU A 439 -6.02 13.05 -21.13
C LEU A 439 -5.05 14.19 -20.79
N ALA A 440 -5.46 15.05 -19.87
CA ALA A 440 -4.65 16.10 -19.28
C ALA A 440 -4.70 16.01 -17.75
N VAL A 441 -3.66 16.56 -17.11
CA VAL A 441 -3.57 16.70 -15.66
C VAL A 441 -3.55 18.18 -15.33
N HIS A 442 -4.37 18.59 -14.37
CA HIS A 442 -4.41 19.96 -13.85
C HIS A 442 -4.26 19.95 -12.32
N GLN A 443 -3.32 20.71 -11.79
CA GLN A 443 -3.16 20.87 -10.34
C GLN A 443 -4.26 21.77 -9.80
N VAL A 444 -5.07 21.24 -8.89
CA VAL A 444 -6.19 21.96 -8.27
C VAL A 444 -5.69 22.76 -7.07
N SER A 445 -4.95 22.11 -6.17
CA SER A 445 -4.30 22.74 -5.03
C SER A 445 -3.35 21.75 -4.37
N GLY A 446 -2.13 22.17 -4.01
CA GLY A 446 -1.16 21.28 -3.35
C GLY A 446 -0.98 19.96 -4.12
N ASN A 447 -1.10 18.83 -3.45
CA ASN A 447 -1.05 17.49 -4.02
C ASN A 447 -2.43 16.96 -4.44
N ILE A 448 -3.30 17.81 -4.98
CA ILE A 448 -4.59 17.43 -5.57
C ILE A 448 -4.56 17.74 -7.05
N PHE A 449 -4.78 16.72 -7.88
CA PHE A 449 -4.71 16.80 -9.33
C PHE A 449 -6.04 16.33 -9.93
N CYS A 450 -6.52 17.04 -10.94
CA CYS A 450 -7.65 16.64 -11.76
C CYS A 450 -7.13 15.97 -13.03
N VAL A 451 -7.58 14.76 -13.32
CA VAL A 451 -7.37 14.06 -14.59
C VAL A 451 -8.68 14.13 -15.38
N SER A 452 -8.64 14.69 -16.58
CA SER A 452 -9.80 14.81 -17.47
C SER A 452 -9.38 14.68 -18.93
N ARG A 453 -10.35 14.52 -19.83
CA ARG A 453 -10.09 14.61 -21.28
C ARG A 453 -9.56 16.00 -21.63
N GLN A 454 -8.67 16.07 -22.61
CA GLN A 454 -8.33 17.32 -23.28
C GLN A 454 -9.57 17.80 -24.04
N ASP A 455 -9.94 19.06 -23.83
CA ASP A 455 -11.06 19.71 -24.54
C ASP A 455 -10.74 19.96 -26.01
#